data_AF-A0A9E0YMQ6-F1
#
_entry.id   AF-A0A9E0YMQ6-F1
#
_cell.length_a   1.000
_cell.length_b   1.000
_cell.length_c   1.000
_cell.angle_alpha   90.00
_cell.angle_beta   90.00
_cell.angle_gamma   90.00
#
_symmetry.space_group_name_H-M   'P 1'
#
loop_
_entity.id
_entity.type
_entity.pdbx_description
1 polymer ?
#
loop_
_entity_poly.entity_id
_entity_poly.type
_entity_poly.pdbx_seq_one_letter_code
_entity_poly.pdbx_strand_id
1 'polypeptide(L)'
;MGLKELYHRLRGRKELYQVYTNITYSTPERCLEHHGEIVTKEEEVPSLSGCDFEVLNFPVGELANFEEKKARMEDLVERELERRELFRRGEKRLEEGNYDEAISVFERSVKLDVFLPEVEEMGPEHGSSLPPEVTEKLRKVFVLGYKEKFGQKRYERLPEKMREDRKEAGVKKIGELFD
;
A
#
# COMPACT_ATOMS: atom_id res chain seq x y z
N MET A 1 21.55 0.06 25.96
CA MET A 1 22.42 -0.38 24.85
C MET A 1 22.23 -1.87 24.68
N GLY A 2 21.63 -2.30 23.57
CA GLY A 2 21.34 -3.71 23.31
C GLY A 2 22.60 -4.50 22.90
N LEU A 3 22.56 -5.83 23.04
CA LEU A 3 23.66 -6.72 22.62
C LEU A 3 23.99 -6.58 21.12
N LYS A 4 22.98 -6.38 20.27
CA LYS A 4 23.14 -6.11 18.83
C LYS A 4 23.91 -4.81 18.58
N GLU A 5 23.53 -3.71 19.24
CA GLU A 5 24.21 -2.42 19.10
C GLU A 5 25.68 -2.51 19.50
N LEU A 6 25.96 -3.19 20.62
CA LEU A 6 27.32 -3.43 21.08
C LEU A 6 28.11 -4.25 20.06
N TYR A 7 27.51 -5.29 19.47
CA TYR A 7 28.13 -6.08 18.41
C TYR A 7 28.54 -5.22 17.20
N HIS A 8 27.66 -4.33 16.72
CA HIS A 8 27.97 -3.44 15.61
C HIS A 8 29.09 -2.46 15.97
N ARG A 9 29.09 -1.89 17.18
CA ARG A 9 30.16 -1.00 17.66
C ARG A 9 31.50 -1.72 17.79
N LEU A 10 31.52 -2.95 18.31
CA LEU A 10 32.73 -3.78 18.41
C LEU A 10 33.33 -4.12 17.04
N ARG A 11 32.49 -4.19 16.00
CA ARG A 11 32.90 -4.31 14.59
C ARG A 11 33.33 -2.98 13.95
N GLY A 12 33.42 -1.89 14.73
CA GLY A 12 33.81 -0.56 14.26
C GLY A 12 32.73 0.19 13.49
N ARG A 13 31.48 -0.30 13.49
CA ARG A 13 30.37 0.33 12.75
C ARG A 13 29.79 1.49 13.55
N LYS A 14 29.58 2.61 12.88
CA LYS A 14 28.95 3.82 13.44
C LYS A 14 27.52 3.99 12.95
N GLU A 15 27.24 3.55 11.74
CA GLU A 15 25.97 3.69 11.05
C GLU A 15 25.55 2.37 10.40
N LEU A 16 24.26 2.28 10.09
CA LEU A 16 23.60 1.21 9.37
C LEU A 16 22.64 1.85 8.35
N TYR A 17 22.09 1.02 7.46
CA TYR A 17 21.25 1.49 6.37
C TYR A 17 19.94 0.70 6.37
N GLN A 18 18.81 1.37 6.24
CA GLN A 18 17.50 0.75 6.07
C GLN A 18 17.01 1.00 4.65
N VAL A 19 16.63 -0.09 3.96
CA VAL A 19 16.02 -0.04 2.64
C VAL A 19 14.59 0.46 2.77
N TYR A 20 14.21 1.45 1.99
CA TYR A 20 12.87 2.00 1.93
C TYR A 20 12.37 2.03 0.49
N THR A 21 11.10 1.73 0.29
CA THR A 21 10.39 1.93 -0.98
C THR A 21 9.02 2.46 -0.65
N ASN A 22 8.46 3.30 -1.51
CA ASN A 22 7.08 3.72 -1.34
C ASN A 22 6.15 2.55 -1.70
N ILE A 23 5.17 2.23 -0.86
CA ILE A 23 4.22 1.15 -1.13
C ILE A 23 3.00 1.73 -1.86
N THR A 24 2.89 1.37 -3.13
CA THR A 24 1.76 1.71 -4.02
C THR A 24 1.19 0.44 -4.65
N TYR A 25 0.00 0.52 -5.27
CA TYR A 25 -0.59 -0.59 -6.04
C TYR A 25 0.36 -1.16 -7.11
N SER A 26 1.21 -0.31 -7.72
CA SER A 26 2.13 -0.68 -8.79
C SER A 26 3.52 -1.09 -8.32
N THR A 27 3.82 -0.99 -7.02
CA THR A 27 5.15 -1.36 -6.49
C THR A 27 5.38 -2.86 -6.71
N PRO A 28 6.44 -3.30 -7.43
CA PRO A 28 6.67 -4.71 -7.66
C PRO A 28 6.86 -5.49 -6.35
N GLU A 29 6.35 -6.72 -6.28
CA GLU A 29 6.45 -7.57 -5.08
C GLU A 29 7.91 -7.81 -4.66
N ARG A 30 8.81 -8.00 -5.64
CA ARG A 30 10.26 -8.08 -5.41
C ARG A 30 10.86 -6.85 -4.71
N CYS A 31 10.24 -5.67 -4.85
CA CYS A 31 10.70 -4.47 -4.12
C CYS A 31 10.19 -4.50 -2.67
N LEU A 32 8.98 -5.02 -2.45
CA LEU A 32 8.39 -5.16 -1.13
C LEU A 32 9.14 -6.18 -0.27
N GLU A 33 9.71 -7.23 -0.87
CA GLU A 33 10.54 -8.22 -0.17
C GLU A 33 11.73 -7.63 0.58
N HIS A 34 12.29 -6.53 0.07
CA HIS A 34 13.43 -5.83 0.68
C HIS A 34 13.02 -4.59 1.48
N HIS A 35 11.72 -4.26 1.53
CA HIS A 35 11.24 -3.08 2.24
C HIS A 35 11.49 -3.21 3.75
N GLY A 36 12.22 -2.25 4.32
CA GLY A 36 12.57 -2.23 5.73
C GLY A 36 13.82 -3.03 6.11
N GLU A 37 14.45 -3.73 5.16
CA GLU A 37 15.69 -4.48 5.40
C GLU A 37 16.78 -3.56 5.96
N ILE A 38 17.48 -4.03 7.01
CA ILE A 38 18.59 -3.29 7.62
C ILE A 38 19.89 -3.98 7.21
N VAL A 39 20.71 -3.27 6.45
CA VAL A 39 22.00 -3.74 5.95
C VAL A 39 23.15 -2.98 6.62
N THR A 40 24.35 -3.56 6.55
CA THR A 40 25.51 -3.03 7.27
C THR A 40 26.41 -2.14 6.42
N LYS A 41 26.19 -2.16 5.10
CA LYS A 41 26.86 -1.33 4.12
C LYS A 41 25.87 -0.91 3.05
N GLU A 42 26.07 0.26 2.46
CA GLU A 42 25.19 0.76 1.40
C GLU A 42 25.25 -0.13 0.15
N GLU A 43 26.39 -0.73 -0.16
CA GLU A 43 26.55 -1.63 -1.32
C GLU A 43 25.85 -2.98 -1.15
N GLU A 44 25.34 -3.29 0.06
CA GLU A 44 24.51 -4.46 0.33
C GLU A 44 23.03 -4.20 -0.01
N VAL A 45 22.64 -2.95 -0.31
CA VAL A 45 21.28 -2.61 -0.76
C VAL A 45 21.04 -3.24 -2.14
N PRO A 46 19.92 -3.96 -2.32
CA PRO A 46 19.62 -4.64 -3.57
C PRO A 46 19.47 -3.65 -4.74
N SER A 47 20.15 -3.94 -5.86
CA SER A 47 19.95 -3.23 -7.12
C SER A 47 19.00 -4.04 -8.02
N LEU A 48 17.70 -3.72 -7.95
CA LEU A 48 16.65 -4.41 -8.70
C LEU A 48 16.02 -3.47 -9.73
N SER A 49 15.95 -3.94 -10.98
CA SER A 49 15.32 -3.17 -12.06
C SER A 49 13.85 -2.87 -11.75
N GLY A 50 13.48 -1.60 -11.86
CA GLY A 50 12.12 -1.11 -11.60
C GLY A 50 11.76 -1.00 -10.11
N CYS A 51 12.75 -1.02 -9.21
CA CYS A 51 12.57 -0.67 -7.80
C CYS A 51 13.27 0.66 -7.50
N ASP A 52 12.50 1.66 -7.07
CA ASP A 52 13.03 2.95 -6.62
C ASP A 52 13.26 2.88 -5.11
N PHE A 53 14.37 2.24 -4.70
CA PHE A 53 14.75 2.18 -3.31
C PHE A 53 15.39 3.50 -2.85
N GLU A 54 14.92 4.02 -1.73
CA GLU A 54 15.63 5.01 -0.93
C GLU A 54 16.42 4.30 0.16
N VAL A 55 17.62 4.80 0.45
CA VAL A 55 18.47 4.28 1.52
C VAL A 55 18.43 5.25 2.68
N LEU A 56 17.94 4.80 3.83
CA LEU A 56 17.88 5.58 5.05
C LEU A 56 19.06 5.23 5.94
N ASN A 57 20.07 6.09 6.00
CA ASN A 57 21.20 5.94 6.89
C ASN A 57 20.82 6.31 8.33
N PHE A 58 21.29 5.54 9.32
CA PHE A 58 21.02 5.83 10.73
C PHE A 58 22.14 5.36 11.66
N PRO A 59 22.34 6.02 12.81
CA PRO A 59 23.40 5.64 13.75
C PRO A 59 23.07 4.31 14.45
N VAL A 60 24.10 3.51 14.75
CA VAL A 60 23.94 2.21 15.45
C VAL A 60 23.21 2.36 16.79
N GLY A 61 23.29 3.51 17.45
CA GLY A 61 22.57 3.78 18.70
C GLY A 61 21.04 3.87 18.56
N GLU A 62 20.52 3.94 17.33
CA GLU A 62 19.08 3.97 17.04
C GLU A 62 18.56 2.65 16.49
N LEU A 63 19.36 1.57 16.53
CA LEU A 63 18.99 0.27 15.97
C LEU A 63 17.65 -0.26 16.49
N ALA A 64 17.36 -0.10 17.79
CA ALA A 64 16.07 -0.50 18.34
C ALA A 64 14.89 0.22 17.66
N ASN A 65 14.99 1.54 17.46
CA ASN A 65 13.94 2.33 16.81
C ASN A 65 13.73 1.91 15.35
N PHE A 66 14.82 1.58 14.65
CA PHE A 66 14.78 1.14 13.25
C PHE A 66 14.29 -0.30 13.09
N GLU A 67 14.53 -1.19 14.06
CA GLU A 67 13.92 -2.52 14.12
C GLU A 67 12.40 -2.42 14.35
N GLU A 68 11.93 -1.53 15.23
CA GLU A 68 10.49 -1.26 15.36
C GLU A 68 9.91 -0.67 14.07
N LYS A 69 10.67 0.20 13.39
CA LYS A 69 10.27 0.77 12.11
C LYS A 69 10.20 -0.31 11.03
N LYS A 70 11.16 -1.24 11.00
CA LYS A 70 11.17 -2.41 10.13
C LYS A 70 9.91 -3.26 10.35
N ALA A 71 9.56 -3.58 11.60
CA ALA A 71 8.35 -4.35 11.90
C ALA A 71 7.07 -3.66 11.38
N ARG A 72 6.98 -2.32 11.49
CA ARG A 72 5.86 -1.55 10.90
C ARG A 72 5.87 -1.58 9.38
N MET A 73 7.05 -1.57 8.76
CA MET A 73 7.19 -1.67 7.30
C MET A 73 6.76 -3.06 6.79
N GLU A 74 7.14 -4.12 7.50
CA GLU A 74 6.72 -5.50 7.20
C GLU A 74 5.18 -5.65 7.30
N ASP A 75 4.54 -5.13 8.35
CA ASP A 75 3.07 -5.11 8.47
C ASP A 75 2.38 -4.40 7.30
N LEU A 76 2.95 -3.27 6.84
CA LEU A 76 2.40 -2.55 5.68
C LEU A 76 2.55 -3.35 4.38
N VAL A 77 3.64 -4.11 4.23
CA VAL A 77 3.83 -5.01 3.08
C VAL A 77 2.81 -6.12 3.10
N GLU A 78 2.64 -6.82 4.23
CA GLU A 78 1.67 -7.90 4.37
C GLU A 78 0.25 -7.42 4.04
N ARG A 79 -0.14 -6.26 4.58
CA ARG A 79 -1.44 -5.65 4.30
C ARG A 79 -1.64 -5.28 2.84
N GLU A 80 -0.61 -4.77 2.17
CA GLU A 80 -0.71 -4.46 0.73
C GLU A 80 -0.82 -5.74 -0.11
N LEU A 81 -0.05 -6.78 0.21
CA LEU A 81 -0.13 -8.06 -0.49
C LEU A 81 -1.51 -8.72 -0.29
N GLU A 82 -2.05 -8.70 0.92
CA GLU A 82 -3.41 -9.17 1.21
C GLU A 82 -4.45 -8.36 0.43
N ARG A 83 -4.32 -7.02 0.40
CA ARG A 83 -5.21 -6.15 -0.35
C ARG A 83 -5.19 -6.47 -1.84
N ARG A 84 -4.02 -6.65 -2.45
CA ARG A 84 -3.88 -7.04 -3.87
C ARG A 84 -4.54 -8.38 -4.16
N GLU A 85 -4.32 -9.36 -3.29
CA GLU A 85 -4.94 -10.68 -3.45
C GLU A 85 -6.47 -10.59 -3.35
N LEU A 86 -7.00 -9.83 -2.38
CA LEU A 86 -8.43 -9.56 -2.30
C LEU A 86 -8.92 -8.86 -3.57
N PHE A 87 -8.23 -7.82 -4.04
CA PHE A 87 -8.65 -7.08 -5.24
C PHE A 87 -8.74 -7.99 -6.47
N ARG A 88 -7.66 -8.73 -6.78
CA ARG A 88 -7.62 -9.71 -7.90
C ARG A 88 -8.70 -10.77 -7.78
N ARG A 89 -8.95 -11.26 -6.57
CA ARG A 89 -10.05 -12.20 -6.32
C ARG A 89 -11.41 -11.57 -6.58
N GLY A 90 -11.61 -10.32 -6.21
CA GLY A 90 -12.83 -9.56 -6.49
C GLY A 90 -13.11 -9.48 -7.98
N GLU A 91 -12.09 -9.10 -8.77
CA GLU A 91 -12.16 -9.03 -10.24
C GLU A 91 -12.51 -10.39 -10.83
N LYS A 92 -11.80 -11.45 -10.43
CA LYS A 92 -12.11 -12.81 -10.88
C LYS A 92 -13.55 -13.22 -10.57
N ARG A 93 -14.11 -12.85 -9.42
CA ARG A 93 -15.52 -13.14 -9.10
C ARG A 93 -16.49 -12.34 -9.96
N LEU A 94 -16.14 -11.11 -10.38
CA LEU A 94 -16.92 -10.35 -11.36
C LEU A 94 -16.94 -11.06 -12.71
N GLU A 95 -15.79 -11.53 -13.20
CA GLU A 95 -15.66 -12.28 -14.45
C GLU A 95 -16.49 -13.56 -14.46
N GLU A 96 -16.56 -14.25 -13.33
CA GLU A 96 -17.36 -15.48 -13.14
C GLU A 96 -18.87 -15.20 -12.97
N GLY A 97 -19.29 -13.94 -12.87
CA GLY A 97 -20.68 -13.55 -12.59
C GLY A 97 -21.11 -13.76 -11.13
N ASN A 98 -20.16 -14.03 -10.23
CA ASN A 98 -20.38 -14.25 -8.80
C ASN A 98 -20.42 -12.91 -8.03
N TYR A 99 -21.38 -12.05 -8.38
CA TYR A 99 -21.38 -10.64 -7.98
C TYR A 99 -21.43 -10.40 -6.46
N ASP A 100 -22.23 -11.14 -5.71
CA ASP A 100 -22.32 -10.96 -4.24
C ASP A 100 -20.98 -11.30 -3.55
N GLU A 101 -20.28 -12.34 -4.04
CA GLU A 101 -18.96 -12.69 -3.52
C GLU A 101 -17.93 -11.63 -3.92
N ALA A 102 -17.97 -11.15 -5.16
CA ALA A 102 -17.10 -10.07 -5.64
C ALA A 102 -17.21 -8.83 -4.76
N ILE A 103 -18.43 -8.37 -4.49
CA ILE A 103 -18.70 -7.21 -3.64
C ILE A 103 -18.15 -7.42 -2.23
N SER A 104 -18.40 -8.59 -1.62
CA SER A 104 -17.87 -8.91 -0.28
C SER A 104 -16.34 -8.99 -0.24
N VAL A 105 -15.71 -9.44 -1.33
CA VAL A 105 -14.24 -9.43 -1.46
C VAL A 105 -13.72 -7.99 -1.57
N PHE A 106 -14.33 -7.15 -2.41
CA PHE A 106 -13.95 -5.73 -2.53
C PHE A 106 -14.14 -4.98 -1.22
N GLU A 107 -15.24 -5.20 -0.49
CA GLU A 107 -15.47 -4.62 0.84
C GLU A 107 -14.34 -4.92 1.83
N ARG A 108 -13.70 -6.10 1.73
CA ARG A 108 -12.54 -6.44 2.55
C ARG A 108 -11.27 -5.75 2.04
N SER A 109 -11.06 -5.72 0.73
CA SER A 109 -9.93 -5.03 0.11
C SER A 109 -9.90 -3.55 0.49
N VAL A 110 -11.02 -2.84 0.32
CA VAL A 110 -11.08 -1.39 0.53
C VAL A 110 -10.89 -0.96 1.99
N LYS A 111 -11.12 -1.86 2.95
CA LYS A 111 -10.82 -1.65 4.38
C LYS A 111 -9.32 -1.64 4.66
N LEU A 112 -8.52 -2.30 3.83
CA LEU A 112 -7.06 -2.25 3.92
C LEU A 112 -6.53 -0.96 3.28
N ASP A 113 -6.84 -0.74 2.00
CA ASP A 113 -6.56 0.49 1.28
C ASP A 113 -7.35 0.56 -0.05
N VAL A 114 -7.43 1.76 -0.64
CA VAL A 114 -8.01 1.97 -1.99
C VAL A 114 -7.07 2.82 -2.83
N PHE A 115 -6.59 2.28 -3.95
CA PHE A 115 -5.82 3.04 -4.93
C PHE A 115 -6.72 3.42 -6.11
N LEU A 116 -6.94 4.72 -6.31
CA LEU A 116 -7.79 5.21 -7.40
C LEU A 116 -7.34 4.69 -8.78
N PRO A 117 -6.04 4.66 -9.13
CA PRO A 117 -5.61 4.14 -10.42
C PRO A 117 -6.01 2.67 -10.65
N GLU A 118 -5.97 1.83 -9.62
CA GLU A 118 -6.37 0.42 -9.73
C GLU A 118 -7.90 0.30 -9.96
N VAL A 119 -8.69 1.19 -9.37
CA VAL A 119 -10.14 1.27 -9.65
C VAL A 119 -10.41 1.82 -11.05
N GLU A 120 -9.57 2.75 -11.54
CA GLU A 120 -9.63 3.29 -12.90
C GLU A 120 -9.25 2.26 -13.96
N GLU A 121 -8.37 1.31 -13.64
CA GLU A 121 -8.04 0.17 -14.51
C GLU A 121 -9.20 -0.82 -14.57
N MET A 122 -9.77 -1.19 -13.41
CA MET A 122 -10.88 -2.14 -13.33
C MET A 122 -12.20 -1.63 -13.95
N GLY A 123 -12.49 -0.33 -13.79
CA GLY A 123 -13.76 0.28 -14.20
C GLY A 123 -14.11 0.05 -15.68
N PRO A 124 -13.24 0.38 -16.65
CA PRO A 124 -13.47 0.11 -18.07
C PRO A 124 -13.52 -1.37 -18.44
N GLU A 125 -12.78 -2.24 -17.74
CA GLU A 125 -12.71 -3.67 -18.05
C GLU A 125 -14.03 -4.40 -17.74
N HIS A 126 -14.73 -3.96 -16.68
CA HIS A 126 -15.97 -4.62 -16.25
C HIS A 126 -17.21 -3.73 -16.31
N GLY A 127 -17.09 -2.42 -16.09
CA GLY A 127 -18.19 -1.50 -15.78
C GLY A 127 -19.34 -1.47 -16.78
N SER A 128 -19.07 -1.48 -18.09
CA SER A 128 -20.11 -1.46 -19.13
C SER A 128 -20.88 -2.78 -19.28
N SER A 129 -20.37 -3.86 -18.70
CA SER A 129 -20.96 -5.21 -18.80
C SER A 129 -21.72 -5.65 -17.53
N LEU A 130 -21.59 -4.90 -16.44
CA LEU A 130 -22.19 -5.26 -15.16
C LEU A 130 -23.68 -4.90 -15.10
N PRO A 131 -24.50 -5.71 -14.40
CA PRO A 131 -25.87 -5.33 -14.09
C PRO A 131 -25.91 -4.01 -13.30
N PRO A 132 -26.90 -3.11 -13.53
CA PRO A 132 -26.96 -1.81 -12.87
C PRO A 132 -26.93 -1.87 -11.34
N GLU A 133 -27.53 -2.90 -10.75
CA GLU A 133 -27.50 -3.11 -9.30
C GLU A 133 -26.08 -3.40 -8.78
N VAL A 134 -25.30 -4.17 -9.53
CA VAL A 134 -23.92 -4.54 -9.18
C VAL A 134 -23.01 -3.32 -9.31
N THR A 135 -23.16 -2.57 -10.41
CA THR A 135 -22.45 -1.31 -10.65
C THR A 135 -22.65 -0.33 -9.50
N GLU A 136 -23.90 -0.13 -9.06
CA GLU A 136 -24.22 0.75 -7.94
C GLU A 136 -23.66 0.25 -6.60
N LYS A 137 -23.64 -1.06 -6.37
CA LYS A 137 -23.02 -1.64 -5.15
C LYS A 137 -21.50 -1.43 -5.16
N LEU A 138 -20.81 -1.71 -6.27
CA LEU A 138 -19.37 -1.48 -6.40
C LEU A 138 -19.02 0.00 -6.22
N ARG A 139 -19.77 0.90 -6.86
CA ARG A 139 -19.63 2.34 -6.67
C ARG A 139 -19.66 2.72 -5.19
N LYS A 140 -20.64 2.22 -4.43
CA LYS A 140 -20.76 2.50 -2.99
C LYS A 140 -19.57 1.97 -2.20
N VAL A 141 -19.13 0.74 -2.48
CA VAL A 141 -17.96 0.13 -1.81
C VAL A 141 -16.72 0.99 -2.02
N PHE A 142 -16.40 1.35 -3.26
CA PHE A 142 -15.21 2.14 -3.56
C PHE A 142 -15.32 3.58 -3.06
N VAL A 143 -16.47 4.24 -3.19
CA VAL A 143 -16.68 5.60 -2.65
C VAL A 143 -16.49 5.62 -1.14
N LEU A 144 -17.07 4.64 -0.43
CA LEU A 144 -16.94 4.56 1.03
C LEU A 144 -15.49 4.31 1.44
N GLY A 145 -14.85 3.28 0.88
CA GLY A 145 -13.45 2.97 1.18
C GLY A 145 -12.50 4.12 0.84
N TYR A 146 -12.72 4.82 -0.28
CA TYR A 146 -11.90 5.96 -0.68
C TYR A 146 -12.08 7.17 0.26
N LYS A 147 -13.28 7.40 0.78
CA LYS A 147 -13.51 8.44 1.81
C LYS A 147 -12.82 8.08 3.12
N GLU A 148 -12.96 6.82 3.57
CA GLU A 148 -12.36 6.34 4.81
C GLU A 148 -10.83 6.38 4.79
N LYS A 149 -10.22 6.15 3.61
CA LYS A 149 -8.77 6.28 3.40
C LYS A 149 -8.22 7.61 3.93
N PHE A 150 -8.91 8.73 3.71
CA PHE A 150 -8.45 10.06 4.18
C PHE A 150 -8.61 10.29 5.68
N GLY A 151 -9.30 9.40 6.41
CA GLY A 151 -9.33 9.38 7.87
C GLY A 151 -8.12 8.67 8.50
N GLN A 152 -7.25 8.04 7.71
CA GLN A 152 -6.06 7.36 8.24
C GLN A 152 -4.96 8.36 8.62
N LYS A 153 -4.23 8.09 9.71
CA LYS A 153 -3.15 8.94 10.25
C LYS A 153 -2.13 9.45 9.21
N ARG A 154 -1.82 8.65 8.18
CA ARG A 154 -0.88 9.06 7.12
C ARG A 154 -1.40 10.21 6.25
N TYR A 155 -2.71 10.35 6.09
CA TYR A 155 -3.35 11.42 5.32
C TYR A 155 -3.71 12.65 6.16
N GLU A 156 -3.76 12.52 7.49
CA GLU A 156 -3.91 13.67 8.41
C GLU A 156 -2.74 14.65 8.32
N ARG A 157 -1.59 14.20 7.83
CA ARG A 157 -0.40 15.04 7.60
C ARG A 157 -0.55 15.99 6.41
N LEU A 158 -1.50 15.74 5.51
CA LEU A 158 -1.78 16.63 4.39
C LEU A 158 -2.54 17.87 4.88
N PRO A 159 -2.29 19.06 4.30
CA PRO A 159 -3.12 20.23 4.55
C PRO A 159 -4.59 19.91 4.32
N GLU A 160 -5.47 20.32 5.24
CA GLU A 160 -6.89 19.95 5.25
C GLU A 160 -7.57 20.21 3.91
N LYS A 161 -7.38 21.40 3.34
CA LYS A 161 -7.94 21.75 2.02
C LYS A 161 -7.48 20.78 0.92
N MET A 162 -6.19 20.44 0.87
CA MET A 162 -5.66 19.50 -0.12
C MET A 162 -6.24 18.09 0.07
N ARG A 163 -6.45 17.68 1.32
CA ARG A 163 -7.06 16.39 1.65
C ARG A 163 -8.51 16.32 1.16
N GLU A 164 -9.29 17.37 1.43
CA GLU A 164 -10.68 17.49 0.96
C GLU A 164 -10.76 17.54 -0.57
N ASP A 165 -9.94 18.38 -1.22
CA ASP A 165 -9.90 18.49 -2.69
C ASP A 165 -9.59 17.12 -3.35
N ARG A 166 -8.61 16.37 -2.82
CA ARG A 166 -8.26 15.03 -3.31
C ARG A 166 -9.39 14.01 -3.09
N LYS A 167 -10.04 14.06 -1.92
CA LYS A 167 -11.16 13.19 -1.58
C LYS A 167 -12.33 13.44 -2.53
N GLU A 168 -12.72 14.69 -2.74
CA GLU A 168 -13.80 15.05 -3.66
C GLU A 168 -13.49 14.65 -5.09
N ALA A 169 -12.27 14.92 -5.57
CA ALA A 169 -11.84 14.55 -6.92
C ALA A 169 -11.92 13.04 -7.15
N GLY A 170 -11.42 12.23 -6.21
CA GLY A 170 -11.47 10.78 -6.36
C GLY A 170 -12.87 10.19 -6.20
N VAL A 171 -13.71 10.73 -5.30
CA VAL A 171 -15.13 10.32 -5.20
C VAL A 171 -15.88 10.60 -6.49
N LYS A 172 -15.66 11.79 -7.08
CA LYS A 172 -16.24 12.14 -8.39
C LYS A 172 -15.79 11.16 -9.46
N LYS A 173 -14.48 10.87 -9.52
CA LYS A 173 -13.90 9.95 -10.50
C LYS A 173 -14.46 8.53 -10.38
N ILE A 174 -14.58 8.01 -9.16
CA ILE A 174 -15.23 6.71 -8.92
C ILE A 174 -16.69 6.75 -9.38
N GLY A 175 -17.41 7.84 -9.14
CA GLY A 175 -18.76 8.02 -9.68
C GLY A 175 -18.81 7.86 -11.19
N GLU A 176 -17.94 8.57 -11.92
CA GLU A 176 -17.86 8.53 -13.39
C GLU A 176 -17.49 7.14 -13.94
N LEU A 177 -16.77 6.29 -13.18
CA LEU A 177 -16.40 4.94 -13.60
C LEU A 177 -17.54 3.92 -13.50
N PHE A 178 -18.55 4.21 -12.67
CA PHE A 178 -19.68 3.32 -12.36
C PHE A 178 -21.04 4.03 -12.54
N ASP A 179 -21.10 5.06 -13.38
CA ASP A 179 -22.34 5.71 -13.83
C ASP A 179 -22.85 5.04 -15.12
#